data_AF-A0A2P5EPM5-F1
#
_entry.id   AF-A0A2P5EPM5-F1
#
_cell.length_a   1.000
_cell.length_b   1.000
_cell.length_c   1.000
_cell.angle_alpha   90.00
_cell.angle_beta   90.00
_cell.angle_gamma   90.00
#
_symmetry.space_group_name_H-M   'P 1'
#
loop_
_entity.id
_entity.type
_entity.pdbx_description
1 polymer ?
#
loop_
_entity_poly.entity_id
_entity_poly.type
_entity_poly.pdbx_seq_one_letter_code
_entity_poly.pdbx_strand_id
1 'polypeptide(L)'
;MMLSPMGLFHSTMNVELMAAKGVIWATAEDLSRNRGRVLSLYRQVLRSLNSPDLPLTWAARLSKKAEARSIFLVASEERSLHNIADLIDVAEYSLSVLRKGQIPKFPLI
;
A
#
# COMPACT_ATOMS: atom_id res chain seq x y z
N MET A 1 -26.26 -30.06 14.11
CA MET A 1 -25.28 -29.49 15.04
C MET A 1 -25.18 -28.00 14.76
N MET A 2 -25.83 -27.15 15.56
CA MET A 2 -25.69 -25.70 15.47
C MET A 2 -24.41 -25.29 16.20
N LEU A 3 -23.42 -24.75 15.49
CA LEU A 3 -22.27 -24.11 16.11
C LEU A 3 -22.75 -22.87 16.88
N SER A 4 -22.39 -22.79 18.16
CA SER A 4 -22.75 -21.67 19.04
C SER A 4 -22.21 -20.34 18.50
N PRO A 5 -22.98 -19.24 18.49
CA PRO A 5 -22.54 -17.93 17.97
C PRO A 5 -21.23 -17.42 18.60
N MET A 6 -20.97 -17.78 19.86
CA MET A 6 -19.76 -17.42 20.60
C MET A 6 -18.47 -18.07 20.05
N GLY A 7 -18.56 -19.27 19.48
CA GLY A 7 -17.39 -19.97 18.90
C GLY A 7 -16.92 -19.35 17.59
N LEU A 8 -17.85 -18.85 16.78
CA LEU A 8 -17.55 -18.11 15.56
C LEU A 8 -16.90 -16.75 15.87
N PHE A 9 -17.43 -16.01 16.85
CA PHE A 9 -16.88 -14.71 17.27
C PHE A 9 -15.44 -14.78 17.79
N HIS A 10 -15.10 -15.82 18.55
CA HIS A 10 -13.75 -15.98 19.09
C HIS A 10 -12.74 -16.42 18.02
N SER A 11 -13.21 -17.17 17.02
CA SER A 11 -12.38 -17.57 15.87
C SER A 11 -12.10 -16.38 14.94
N THR A 12 -13.07 -15.49 14.71
CA THR A 12 -12.88 -14.31 13.86
C THR A 12 -11.96 -13.28 14.50
N MET A 13 -12.07 -13.01 15.81
CA MET A 13 -11.14 -12.12 16.51
C MET A 13 -9.69 -12.62 16.47
N ASN A 14 -9.46 -13.94 16.54
CA ASN A 14 -8.11 -14.49 16.46
C ASN A 14 -7.49 -14.31 15.07
N VAL A 15 -8.29 -14.45 14.01
CA VAL A 15 -7.82 -14.21 12.63
C VAL A 15 -7.49 -12.73 12.43
N GLU A 16 -8.34 -11.81 12.91
CA GLU A 16 -8.06 -10.37 12.83
C GLU A 16 -6.80 -9.98 13.63
N LEU A 17 -6.61 -10.55 14.83
CA LEU A 17 -5.42 -10.31 15.65
C LEU A 17 -4.14 -10.87 14.98
N MET A 18 -4.24 -12.02 14.32
CA MET A 18 -3.14 -12.63 13.57
C MET A 18 -2.81 -11.82 12.30
N ALA A 19 -3.83 -11.26 11.64
CA ALA A 19 -3.64 -10.30 10.55
C ALA A 19 -2.88 -9.09 11.09
N ALA A 20 -3.36 -8.44 12.15
CA ALA A 20 -2.71 -7.27 12.75
C ALA A 20 -1.28 -7.52 13.25
N LYS A 21 -0.92 -8.77 13.54
CA LYS A 21 0.45 -9.17 13.93
C LYS A 21 1.34 -9.57 12.74
N GLY A 22 0.86 -9.49 11.51
CA GLY A 22 1.60 -9.89 10.31
C GLY A 22 1.82 -11.41 10.20
N VAL A 23 1.02 -12.20 10.89
CA VAL A 23 1.17 -13.67 10.97
C VAL A 23 0.49 -14.36 9.78
N ILE A 24 -0.40 -13.66 9.07
CA ILE A 24 -1.11 -14.19 7.91
C ILE A 24 -0.38 -13.82 6.63
N TRP A 25 0.05 -14.86 5.92
CA TRP A 25 0.71 -14.76 4.62
C TRP A 25 -0.32 -14.74 3.49
N ALA A 26 -0.08 -13.90 2.50
CA ALA A 26 -0.89 -13.75 1.30
C ALA A 26 -0.78 -14.99 0.42
N THR A 27 -1.93 -15.50 -0.02
CA THR A 27 -1.97 -16.55 -1.05
C THR A 27 -1.69 -15.95 -2.44
N ALA A 28 -1.42 -16.82 -3.42
CA ALA A 28 -1.30 -16.38 -4.82
C ALA A 28 -2.58 -15.69 -5.32
N GLU A 29 -3.75 -16.13 -4.82
CA GLU A 29 -5.03 -15.52 -5.17
C GLU A 29 -5.15 -14.10 -4.59
N ASP A 30 -4.79 -13.89 -3.33
CA ASP A 30 -4.80 -12.56 -2.69
C ASP A 30 -3.89 -11.57 -3.42
N LEU A 31 -2.69 -12.01 -3.80
CA LEU A 31 -1.76 -11.20 -4.59
C LEU A 31 -2.33 -10.88 -5.98
N SER A 32 -2.99 -11.85 -6.63
CA SER A 32 -3.61 -11.65 -7.95
C SER A 32 -4.73 -10.61 -7.91
N ARG A 33 -5.56 -10.62 -6.85
CA ARG A 33 -6.65 -9.65 -6.63
C ARG A 33 -6.11 -8.23 -6.45
N ASN A 34 -5.00 -8.07 -5.72
CA ASN A 34 -4.41 -6.75 -5.44
C ASN A 34 -3.57 -6.18 -6.59
N ARG A 35 -3.07 -7.03 -7.50
CA ARG A 35 -2.16 -6.64 -8.60
C ARG A 35 -2.66 -5.45 -9.41
N GLY A 36 -3.95 -5.45 -9.77
CA GLY A 36 -4.55 -4.36 -10.56
C GLY A 36 -4.53 -3.02 -9.81
N ARG A 37 -4.92 -3.03 -8.53
CA ARG A 37 -4.94 -1.84 -7.65
C ARG A 37 -3.52 -1.29 -7.48
N VAL A 38 -2.54 -2.13 -7.14
CA VAL A 38 -1.14 -1.73 -6.91
C VAL A 38 -0.53 -1.12 -8.17
N LEU A 39 -0.72 -1.75 -9.34
CA LEU A 39 -0.21 -1.21 -10.61
C LEU A 39 -0.89 0.13 -10.99
N SER A 40 -2.17 0.27 -10.68
CA SER A 40 -2.88 1.54 -10.87
C SER A 40 -2.30 2.63 -9.98
N LEU A 41 -2.12 2.34 -8.68
CA LEU A 41 -1.53 3.27 -7.71
C LEU A 41 -0.13 3.70 -8.11
N TYR A 42 0.74 2.75 -8.47
CA TYR A 42 2.09 3.03 -8.98
C TYR A 42 2.08 4.03 -10.14
N ARG A 43 1.24 3.78 -11.17
CA ARG A 43 1.11 4.68 -12.33
C ARG A 43 0.54 6.03 -11.96
N GLN A 44 -0.36 6.10 -10.99
CA GLN A 44 -0.95 7.35 -10.52
C GLN A 44 0.08 8.19 -9.74
N VAL A 45 0.84 7.57 -8.84
CA VAL A 45 1.93 8.25 -8.10
C VAL A 45 2.97 8.81 -9.06
N LEU A 46 3.45 8.02 -10.03
CA LEU A 46 4.42 8.50 -11.02
C LEU A 46 3.88 9.64 -11.90
N ARG A 47 2.58 9.63 -12.23
CA ARG A 47 1.93 10.73 -12.95
C ARG A 47 1.80 11.97 -12.07
N SER A 48 1.39 11.84 -10.82
CA SER A 48 1.29 12.97 -9.90
C SER A 48 2.64 13.62 -9.64
N LEU A 49 3.73 12.86 -9.52
CA LEU A 49 5.10 13.41 -9.44
C LEU A 49 5.52 14.20 -10.68
N ASN A 50 4.86 14.00 -11.82
CA ASN A 50 5.04 14.78 -13.05
C ASN A 50 4.13 16.00 -13.15
N SER A 51 3.17 16.18 -12.24
CA SER A 51 2.23 17.30 -12.33
C SER A 51 2.94 18.64 -12.23
N PRO A 52 2.68 19.60 -13.11
CA PRO A 52 3.21 20.96 -12.98
C PRO A 52 2.79 21.63 -11.65
N ASP A 53 1.69 21.18 -11.04
CA ASP A 53 1.16 21.71 -9.78
C ASP A 53 2.06 21.41 -8.57
N LEU A 54 2.97 20.43 -8.68
CA LEU A 54 3.98 20.21 -7.64
C LEU A 54 5.15 21.18 -7.81
N PRO A 55 5.55 21.89 -6.74
CA PRO A 55 6.69 22.82 -6.76
C PRO A 55 8.03 22.07 -6.69
N LEU A 56 8.26 21.15 -7.63
CA LEU A 56 9.48 20.35 -7.75
C LEU A 56 10.30 20.78 -8.96
N THR A 57 11.60 20.97 -8.74
CA THR A 57 12.57 21.11 -9.83
C THR A 57 12.66 19.82 -10.64
N TRP A 58 13.21 19.89 -11.85
CA TRP A 58 13.38 18.72 -12.71
C TRP A 58 14.18 17.60 -12.03
N ALA A 59 15.31 17.95 -11.40
CA ALA A 59 16.15 17.00 -10.67
C ALA A 59 15.39 16.36 -9.50
N ALA A 60 14.62 17.15 -8.74
CA ALA A 60 13.82 16.64 -7.64
C ALA A 60 12.73 15.67 -8.12
N ARG A 61 12.08 15.93 -9.26
CA ARG A 61 11.12 15.00 -9.88
C ARG A 61 11.76 13.66 -10.26
N LEU A 62 12.95 13.69 -10.87
CA LEU A 62 13.67 12.48 -11.22
C LEU A 62 14.03 11.66 -9.98
N SER A 63 14.57 12.32 -8.95
CA SER A 63 14.90 11.70 -7.67
C SER A 63 13.68 11.05 -7.01
N LYS A 64 12.56 11.79 -6.88
CA LYS A 64 11.33 11.25 -6.27
C LYS A 64 10.71 10.10 -7.07
N LYS A 65 10.83 10.09 -8.40
CA LYS A 65 10.41 8.93 -9.19
C LYS A 65 11.30 7.72 -8.98
N ALA A 66 12.62 7.91 -8.84
CA ALA A 66 13.54 6.82 -8.55
C ALA A 66 13.24 6.21 -7.18
N GLU A 67 13.01 7.06 -6.17
CA GLU A 67 12.55 6.65 -4.83
C GLU A 67 11.24 5.86 -4.91
N ALA A 68 10.20 6.40 -5.57
CA ALA A 68 8.93 5.69 -5.72
C ALA A 68 9.11 4.32 -6.40
N ARG A 69 9.95 4.22 -7.45
CA ARG A 69 10.25 2.93 -8.10
C ARG A 69 10.90 1.94 -7.14
N SER A 70 11.88 2.39 -6.36
CA SER A 70 12.56 1.54 -5.39
C SER A 70 11.59 1.03 -4.33
N ILE A 71 10.69 1.87 -3.85
CA ILE A 71 9.71 1.51 -2.82
C ILE A 71 8.73 0.47 -3.35
N PHE A 72 8.16 0.68 -4.54
CA PHE A 72 7.27 -0.30 -5.16
C PHE A 72 7.97 -1.63 -5.51
N LEU A 73 9.27 -1.59 -5.82
CA LEU A 73 10.06 -2.82 -6.06
C LEU A 73 10.21 -3.61 -4.75
N VAL A 74 10.68 -2.99 -3.68
CA VAL A 74 10.86 -3.66 -2.38
C VAL A 74 9.52 -4.14 -1.82
N ALA A 75 8.48 -3.30 -1.89
CA ALA A 75 7.13 -3.65 -1.47
C ALA A 75 6.52 -4.83 -2.25
N SER A 76 7.00 -5.12 -3.47
CA SER A 76 6.51 -6.25 -4.27
C SER A 76 6.94 -7.61 -3.73
N GLU A 77 7.95 -7.65 -2.86
CA GLU A 77 8.43 -8.86 -2.22
C GLU A 77 7.63 -9.21 -0.94
N GLU A 78 6.82 -8.26 -0.44
CA GLU A 78 6.03 -8.44 0.78
C GLU A 78 4.96 -9.53 0.62
N ARG A 79 4.79 -10.31 1.68
CA ARG A 79 3.86 -11.45 1.74
C ARG A 79 2.93 -11.40 2.94
N SER A 80 3.17 -10.58 3.96
CA SER A 80 2.22 -10.35 5.04
C SER A 80 0.99 -9.59 4.52
N LEU A 81 -0.22 -10.14 4.71
CA LEU A 81 -1.45 -9.47 4.27
C LEU A 81 -1.64 -8.10 4.93
N HIS A 82 -1.25 -7.97 6.19
CA HIS A 82 -1.33 -6.70 6.91
C HIS A 82 -0.33 -5.69 6.38
N ASN A 83 0.92 -6.09 6.15
CA ASN A 83 1.92 -5.17 5.59
C ASN A 83 1.52 -4.75 4.18
N ILE A 84 0.96 -5.65 3.36
CA ILE A 84 0.44 -5.30 2.03
C ILE A 84 -0.68 -4.26 2.14
N ALA A 85 -1.61 -4.42 3.09
CA ALA A 85 -2.68 -3.45 3.31
C ALA A 85 -2.10 -2.08 3.72
N ASP A 86 -1.18 -2.06 4.68
CA ASP A 86 -0.53 -0.84 5.15
C ASP A 86 0.25 -0.14 4.03
N LEU A 87 0.98 -0.88 3.20
CA LEU A 87 1.71 -0.34 2.05
C LEU A 87 0.76 0.29 1.02
N ILE A 88 -0.42 -0.30 0.81
CA ILE A 88 -1.45 0.25 -0.06
C ILE A 88 -2.02 1.54 0.53
N ASP A 89 -2.33 1.56 1.83
CA ASP A 89 -2.88 2.73 2.52
C ASP A 89 -1.88 3.90 2.52
N VAL A 90 -0.59 3.62 2.74
CA VAL A 90 0.48 4.61 2.64
C VAL A 90 0.62 5.16 1.22
N ALA A 91 0.52 4.30 0.20
CA ALA A 91 0.56 4.73 -1.20
C ALA A 91 -0.66 5.61 -1.56
N GLU A 92 -1.85 5.27 -1.06
CA GLU A 92 -3.08 6.03 -1.25
C GLU A 92 -3.04 7.38 -0.55
N TYR A 93 -2.59 7.41 0.70
CA TYR A 93 -2.34 8.64 1.43
C TYR A 93 -1.37 9.55 0.67
N SER A 94 -0.24 9.00 0.24
CA SER A 94 0.78 9.74 -0.50
C SER A 94 0.24 10.30 -1.81
N LEU A 95 -0.53 9.51 -2.56
CA LEU A 95 -1.20 9.98 -3.77
C LEU A 95 -2.17 11.13 -3.48
N SER A 96 -2.91 11.05 -2.37
CA SER A 96 -3.84 12.13 -1.97
C SER A 96 -3.12 13.45 -1.69
N VAL A 97 -1.93 13.39 -1.09
CA VAL A 97 -1.08 14.56 -0.80
C VAL A 97 -0.51 15.12 -2.10
N LEU A 98 0.02 14.26 -2.97
CA LEU A 98 0.56 14.67 -4.28
C LEU A 98 -0.52 15.35 -5.14
N ARG A 99 -1.77 14.84 -5.13
CA ARG A 99 -2.89 15.46 -5.84
C ARG A 99 -3.27 16.85 -5.34
N LYS A 100 -2.90 17.19 -4.11
CA LYS A 100 -3.07 18.54 -3.53
C LYS A 100 -1.91 19.48 -3.87
N GLY A 101 -0.97 19.05 -4.74
CA GLY A 101 0.25 19.82 -5.06
C GLY A 101 1.28 19.81 -3.91
N GLN A 102 1.09 18.94 -2.91
CA GLN A 102 1.94 18.86 -1.73
C GLN A 102 2.90 17.69 -1.84
N ILE A 103 4.03 17.78 -1.13
CA ILE A 103 5.02 16.70 -1.03
C ILE A 103 4.84 16.02 0.33
N PRO A 104 4.68 14.68 0.38
CA PRO A 104 4.66 13.95 1.64
C PRO A 104 5.91 14.25 2.49
N LYS A 105 5.72 14.53 3.78
CA LYS A 105 6.81 14.90 4.72
C LYS A 105 7.65 13.70 5.17
N PHE A 106 7.09 12.51 5.08
CA PHE A 106 7.78 11.26 5.33
C PHE A 106 8.11 10.61 3.98
N PRO A 107 9.19 9.81 3.87
CA PRO A 107 9.35 8.89 2.76
C PRO A 107 8.07 8.04 2.60
N LEU A 108 7.83 7.48 1.41
CA LEU A 108 6.60 6.72 1.11
C LEU A 108 6.48 5.38 1.87
N ILE A 109 7.17 5.26 3.01
CA ILE A 109 7.23 4.17 4.01
C ILE A 109 7.87 4.71 5.28
#